data_AF-A0A537E5G6-F1
#
_entry.id   AF-A0A537E5G6-F1
#
_cell.length_a   1.000
_cell.length_b   1.000
_cell.length_c   1.000
_cell.angle_alpha   90.00
_cell.angle_beta   90.00
_cell.angle_gamma   90.00
#
_symmetry.space_group_name_H-M   'P 1'
#
loop_
_entity.id
_entity.type
_entity.pdbx_description
1 polymer ?
#
loop_
_entity_poly.entity_id
_entity_poly.type
_entity_poly.pdbx_seq_one_letter_code
_entity_poly.pdbx_strand_id
1 'polypeptide(L)'
;MSKRDWVNSPRINLISLLAGALALASLFLPWWGLDASGFGSSVSPRWTLWNGPSTDSIFRGSTQPYPTLTSASPIIGALVVISALLALAGSFTRNIRPLIGSFILSVLTPIAYLGVVSYAVTNSCNGQSNCLSGPFGTETVFGITLNWGFQIGFYLYVVAGTLTLVGLGFHRIFHKTIPTTQKPSSQLSKSTN
;
A
#
# COMPACT_ATOMS: atom_id res chain seq x y z
N MET A 1 -31.54 34.28 -21.95
CA MET A 1 -31.76 32.87 -21.53
C MET A 1 -30.42 32.24 -21.22
N SER A 2 -30.24 31.80 -19.98
CA SER A 2 -29.00 31.31 -19.38
C SER A 2 -28.49 30.05 -20.09
N LYS A 3 -27.24 30.08 -20.57
CA LYS A 3 -26.48 28.89 -20.93
C LYS A 3 -26.25 28.13 -19.61
N ARG A 4 -26.91 26.98 -19.46
CA ARG A 4 -26.54 25.99 -18.44
C ARG A 4 -25.11 25.56 -18.72
N ASP A 5 -24.18 26.08 -17.92
CA ASP A 5 -22.87 25.48 -17.77
C ASP A 5 -23.09 24.08 -17.22
N TRP A 6 -23.13 23.11 -18.13
CA TRP A 6 -22.94 21.71 -17.77
C TRP A 6 -21.56 21.64 -17.15
N VAL A 7 -21.52 21.60 -15.82
CA VAL A 7 -20.34 21.20 -15.07
C VAL A 7 -19.95 19.84 -15.66
N ASN A 8 -18.90 19.82 -16.48
CA ASN A 8 -18.27 18.61 -16.96
C ASN A 8 -17.78 17.87 -15.71
N SER A 9 -18.61 16.99 -15.14
CA SER A 9 -18.18 16.16 -14.02
C SER A 9 -16.92 15.43 -14.48
N PRO A 10 -15.77 15.64 -13.82
CA PRO A 10 -14.58 14.89 -14.16
C PRO A 10 -14.94 13.41 -14.04
N ARG A 11 -14.63 12.63 -15.08
CA ARG A 11 -14.80 11.17 -15.02
C ARG A 11 -13.71 10.64 -14.10
N ILE A 12 -14.05 10.53 -12.81
CA ILE A 12 -13.15 10.11 -11.74
C ILE A 12 -13.14 8.59 -11.67
N ASN A 13 -11.95 7.98 -11.61
CA ASN A 13 -11.81 6.57 -11.30
C ASN A 13 -11.88 6.37 -9.77
N LEU A 14 -13.11 6.18 -9.26
CA LEU A 14 -13.37 6.01 -7.82
C LEU A 14 -12.58 4.86 -7.20
N ILE A 15 -12.25 3.82 -7.98
CA ILE A 15 -11.47 2.67 -7.51
C ILE A 15 -10.03 3.09 -7.22
N SER A 16 -9.42 3.85 -8.14
CA SER A 16 -8.06 4.38 -7.95
C SER A 16 -8.00 5.42 -6.83
N LEU A 17 -9.08 6.20 -6.64
CA LEU A 17 -9.20 7.13 -5.52
C LEU A 17 -9.22 6.38 -4.18
N LEU A 18 -10.04 5.33 -4.08
CA LEU A 18 -10.11 4.48 -2.89
C LEU A 18 -8.78 3.77 -2.62
N ALA A 19 -8.12 3.27 -3.67
CA ALA A 19 -6.81 2.65 -3.56
C ALA A 19 -5.77 3.64 -2.97
N GLY A 20 -5.73 4.88 -3.48
CA GLY A 20 -4.86 5.92 -2.94
C GLY A 20 -5.17 6.26 -1.48
N ALA A 21 -6.44 6.36 -1.10
CA ALA A 21 -6.86 6.63 0.28
C ALA A 21 -6.46 5.51 1.24
N LEU A 22 -6.66 4.24 0.85
CA LEU A 22 -6.25 3.08 1.63
C LEU A 22 -4.73 3.00 1.76
N ALA A 23 -3.98 3.30 0.70
CA ALA A 23 -2.53 3.37 0.75
C ALA A 23 -2.04 4.43 1.74
N LEU A 24 -2.68 5.62 1.79
CA LEU A 24 -2.34 6.63 2.80
C LEU A 24 -2.72 6.20 4.22
N ALA A 25 -3.90 5.61 4.40
CA ALA A 25 -4.33 5.11 5.71
C ALA A 25 -3.36 4.03 6.24
N SER A 26 -2.80 3.21 5.35
CA SER A 26 -1.84 2.18 5.72
C SER A 26 -0.59 2.72 6.42
N LEU A 27 -0.16 3.95 6.11
CA LEU A 27 1.05 4.56 6.67
C LEU A 27 1.00 4.74 8.19
N PHE A 28 -0.19 4.99 8.72
CA PHE A 28 -0.41 5.28 10.13
C PHE A 28 -0.75 4.04 10.94
N LEU A 29 -0.98 2.91 10.26
CA LEU A 29 -1.26 1.64 10.89
C LEU A 29 0.03 0.87 11.15
N PRO A 30 0.02 -0.10 12.07
CA PRO A 30 1.18 -0.95 12.27
C PRO A 30 1.40 -1.87 11.06
N TRP A 31 2.65 -1.99 10.61
CA TRP A 31 3.06 -2.83 9.48
C TRP A 31 3.67 -4.14 9.91
N TRP A 32 4.34 -4.16 11.06
CA TRP A 32 4.95 -5.34 11.66
C TRP A 32 4.82 -5.28 13.18
N GLY A 33 4.80 -6.43 13.85
CA GLY A 33 4.57 -6.48 15.29
C GLY A 33 4.80 -7.85 15.89
N LEU A 34 4.84 -7.89 17.21
CA LEU A 34 4.82 -9.11 18.03
C LEU A 34 3.55 -9.10 18.89
N ASP A 35 3.03 -10.29 19.17
CA ASP A 35 1.94 -10.53 20.10
C ASP A 35 2.38 -11.66 21.03
N ALA A 36 2.62 -11.34 22.30
CA ALA A 36 2.96 -12.30 23.34
C ALA A 36 1.78 -12.49 24.29
N SER A 37 1.44 -13.73 24.61
CA SER A 37 0.37 -14.08 25.54
C SER A 37 0.77 -15.27 26.41
N GLY A 38 0.58 -15.17 27.73
CA GLY A 38 0.92 -16.23 28.67
C GLY A 38 0.65 -15.85 30.11
N PHE A 39 0.34 -16.83 30.95
CA PHE A 39 0.10 -16.66 32.39
C PHE A 39 -0.86 -15.51 32.75
N GLY A 40 -1.95 -15.35 32.00
CA GLY A 40 -2.96 -14.30 32.25
C GLY A 40 -2.56 -12.89 31.84
N SER A 41 -1.38 -12.70 31.21
CA SER A 41 -0.91 -11.41 30.69
C SER A 41 -0.66 -11.48 29.18
N SER A 42 -0.88 -10.36 28.48
CA SER A 42 -0.60 -10.23 27.05
C SER A 42 0.04 -8.89 26.73
N VAL A 43 1.09 -8.89 25.92
CA VAL A 43 1.77 -7.70 25.42
C VAL A 43 1.88 -7.75 23.89
N SER A 44 1.52 -6.67 23.23
CA SER A 44 1.41 -6.59 21.76
C SER A 44 2.16 -5.38 21.20
N PRO A 45 3.50 -5.37 21.23
CA PRO A 45 4.29 -4.31 20.58
C PRO A 45 4.07 -4.34 19.06
N ARG A 46 3.64 -3.21 18.49
CA ARG A 46 3.39 -3.09 17.05
C ARG A 46 3.96 -1.78 16.54
N TRP A 47 4.57 -1.83 15.35
CA TRP A 47 5.32 -0.72 14.80
C TRP A 47 4.73 -0.24 13.48
N THR A 48 4.62 1.08 13.37
CA THR A 48 4.28 1.75 12.11
C THR A 48 5.55 1.93 11.28
N LEU A 49 5.41 2.40 10.04
CA LEU A 49 6.57 2.75 9.21
C LEU A 49 7.39 3.94 9.76
N TRP A 50 6.83 4.69 10.70
CA TRP A 50 7.45 5.88 11.28
C TRP A 50 8.15 5.59 12.61
N ASN A 51 7.64 4.61 13.35
CA ASN A 51 8.13 4.25 14.68
C ASN A 51 8.51 2.77 14.66
N GLY A 52 9.68 2.45 14.08
CA GLY A 52 10.25 1.11 14.11
C GLY A 52 10.76 0.74 15.52
N PRO A 53 11.01 -0.56 15.79
CA PRO A 53 11.57 -1.00 17.07
C PRO A 53 13.01 -0.49 17.23
N SER A 54 13.24 0.37 18.22
CA SER A 54 14.58 0.84 18.59
C SER A 54 15.34 -0.19 19.42
N THR A 55 14.68 -0.73 20.45
CA THR A 55 15.12 -1.84 21.29
C THR A 55 13.89 -2.54 21.82
N ASP A 56 13.77 -3.84 21.57
CA ASP A 56 12.62 -4.60 22.09
C ASP A 56 13.12 -5.63 23.09
N SER A 57 12.74 -5.46 24.35
CA SER A 57 13.16 -6.31 25.49
C SER A 57 12.30 -7.57 25.66
N ILE A 58 11.51 -7.91 24.65
CA ILE A 58 10.38 -8.82 24.79
C ILE A 58 10.80 -10.27 24.52
N PHE A 59 11.88 -10.50 23.78
CA PHE A 59 12.37 -11.84 23.47
C PHE A 59 13.34 -12.35 24.54
N ARG A 60 12.85 -13.20 25.46
CA ARG A 60 13.65 -13.85 26.53
C ARG A 60 14.51 -12.88 27.38
N GLY A 61 14.04 -11.65 27.61
CA GLY A 61 14.81 -10.63 28.35
C GLY A 61 16.04 -10.10 27.61
N SER A 62 16.18 -10.41 26.32
CA SER A 62 17.20 -9.86 25.43
C SER A 62 16.67 -8.60 24.76
N THR A 63 17.40 -7.50 24.87
CA THR A 63 17.16 -6.30 24.05
C THR A 63 17.73 -6.56 22.67
N GLN A 64 16.86 -6.86 21.71
CA GLN A 64 17.30 -7.10 20.33
C GLN A 64 17.20 -5.78 19.53
N PRO A 65 18.33 -5.22 19.05
CA PRO A 65 18.31 -3.96 18.32
C PRO A 65 17.86 -4.22 16.87
N TYR A 66 16.90 -3.44 16.37
CA TYR A 66 16.45 -3.47 14.97
C TYR A 66 16.77 -2.14 14.24
N PRO A 67 18.06 -1.73 14.18
CA PRO A 67 18.44 -0.44 13.63
C PRO A 67 18.11 -0.32 12.15
N THR A 68 18.19 -1.43 11.39
CA THR A 68 17.82 -1.46 9.98
C THR A 68 16.33 -1.23 9.77
N LEU A 69 15.47 -1.75 10.64
CA LEU A 69 14.03 -1.49 10.55
C LEU A 69 13.74 -0.02 10.87
N THR A 70 14.40 0.55 11.88
CA THR A 70 14.25 1.96 12.25
C THR A 70 14.71 2.90 11.14
N SER A 71 15.79 2.59 10.43
CA SER A 71 16.31 3.45 9.35
C SER A 71 15.63 3.26 8.00
N ALA A 72 15.22 2.03 7.66
CA ALA A 72 14.62 1.73 6.36
C ALA A 72 13.10 1.95 6.32
N SER A 73 12.39 1.88 7.45
CA SER A 73 10.93 2.04 7.48
C SER A 73 10.44 3.40 6.94
N PRO A 74 11.09 4.54 7.22
CA PRO A 74 10.74 5.83 6.61
C PRO A 74 10.90 5.85 5.08
N ILE A 75 11.89 5.13 4.53
CA ILE A 75 12.10 5.00 3.08
C ILE A 75 10.93 4.24 2.45
N ILE A 76 10.49 3.16 3.09
CA ILE A 76 9.29 2.42 2.69
C ILE A 76 8.05 3.30 2.80
N GLY A 77 7.93 4.10 3.86
CA GLY A 77 6.88 5.11 4.02
C GLY A 77 6.83 6.11 2.86
N ALA A 78 7.98 6.62 2.43
CA ALA A 78 8.07 7.50 1.26
C ALA A 78 7.60 6.81 -0.02
N LEU A 79 7.97 5.54 -0.25
CA LEU A 79 7.49 4.76 -1.40
C LEU A 79 5.97 4.59 -1.40
N VAL A 80 5.38 4.31 -0.24
CA VAL A 80 3.91 4.23 -0.07
C VAL A 80 3.25 5.57 -0.40
N VAL A 81 3.79 6.69 0.09
CA VAL A 81 3.29 8.03 -0.21
C VAL A 81 3.34 8.31 -1.71
N ILE A 82 4.47 8.04 -2.37
CA ILE A 82 4.62 8.23 -3.82
C ILE A 82 3.61 7.37 -4.58
N SER A 83 3.47 6.10 -4.20
CA SER A 83 2.49 5.18 -4.79
C SER A 83 1.05 5.70 -4.66
N ALA A 84 0.69 6.21 -3.48
CA ALA A 84 -0.63 6.79 -3.23
C ALA A 84 -0.89 8.05 -4.05
N LEU A 85 0.08 8.98 -4.11
CA LEU A 85 -0.02 10.20 -4.92
C LEU A 85 -0.18 9.87 -6.40
N LEU A 86 0.51 8.85 -6.90
CA LEU A 86 0.36 8.37 -8.28
C LEU A 86 -1.01 7.74 -8.52
N ALA A 87 -1.55 6.97 -7.57
CA ALA A 87 -2.92 6.42 -7.66
C ALA A 87 -3.97 7.55 -7.73
N LEU A 88 -3.82 8.56 -6.87
CA LEU A 88 -4.68 9.73 -6.84
C LEU A 88 -4.56 10.54 -8.13
N ALA A 89 -3.36 10.79 -8.63
CA ALA A 89 -3.14 11.46 -9.91
C ALA A 89 -3.75 10.68 -11.09
N GLY A 90 -3.64 9.35 -11.07
CA GLY A 90 -4.26 8.45 -12.05
C GLY A 90 -5.78 8.42 -12.00
N SER A 91 -6.39 8.82 -10.86
CA SER A 91 -7.84 8.89 -10.71
C SER A 91 -8.49 10.02 -11.54
N PHE A 92 -7.79 11.15 -11.66
CA PHE A 92 -8.30 12.35 -12.35
C PHE A 92 -7.81 12.47 -13.79
N THR A 93 -6.71 11.82 -14.14
CA THR A 93 -6.09 11.95 -15.46
C THR A 93 -6.49 10.82 -16.40
N ARG A 94 -6.74 11.16 -17.67
CA ARG A 94 -6.96 10.16 -18.73
C ARG A 94 -5.70 9.34 -19.05
N ASN A 95 -4.54 9.85 -18.61
CA ASN A 95 -3.24 9.22 -18.79
C ASN A 95 -3.08 8.02 -17.85
N ILE A 96 -2.84 6.83 -18.41
CA ILE A 96 -2.68 5.59 -17.63
C ILE A 96 -1.30 5.46 -16.97
N ARG A 97 -0.31 6.24 -17.42
CA ARG A 97 1.08 6.21 -16.90
C ARG A 97 1.21 6.33 -15.38
N PRO A 98 0.58 7.32 -14.69
CA PRO A 98 0.66 7.41 -13.23
C PRO A 98 0.08 6.18 -12.53
N LEU A 99 -0.99 5.59 -13.07
CA LEU A 99 -1.62 4.40 -12.51
C LEU A 99 -0.73 3.15 -12.65
N ILE A 100 -0.02 3.00 -13.77
CA ILE A 100 1.00 1.96 -13.95
C ILE A 100 2.13 2.13 -12.93
N GLY A 101 2.62 3.36 -12.74
CA GLY A 101 3.67 3.65 -11.75
C GLY A 101 3.23 3.31 -10.33
N SER A 102 2.00 3.67 -9.96
CA SER A 102 1.40 3.32 -8.67
C SER A 102 1.33 1.80 -8.49
N PHE A 103 0.89 1.07 -9.52
CA PHE A 103 0.81 -0.39 -9.48
C PHE A 103 2.18 -1.05 -9.29
N ILE A 104 3.20 -0.62 -10.04
CA ILE A 104 4.58 -1.11 -9.90
C ILE A 104 5.07 -0.90 -8.47
N LEU A 105 4.89 0.30 -7.92
CA LEU A 105 5.29 0.58 -6.53
C LEU A 105 4.48 -0.23 -5.52
N SER A 106 3.20 -0.50 -5.78
CA SER A 106 2.36 -1.33 -4.89
C SER A 106 2.83 -2.78 -4.80
N VAL A 107 3.54 -3.27 -5.81
CA VAL A 107 4.15 -4.61 -5.81
C VAL A 107 5.57 -4.58 -5.26
N LEU A 108 6.38 -3.59 -5.61
CA LEU A 108 7.77 -3.50 -5.16
C LEU A 108 7.89 -3.15 -3.67
N THR A 109 7.01 -2.29 -3.15
CA THR A 109 7.10 -1.81 -1.76
C THR A 109 6.91 -2.93 -0.73
N PRO A 110 5.92 -3.84 -0.85
CA PRO A 110 5.77 -4.98 0.06
C PRO A 110 6.94 -5.97 -0.04
N ILE A 111 7.45 -6.22 -1.25
CA ILE A 111 8.62 -7.09 -1.47
C ILE A 111 9.85 -6.50 -0.77
N ALA A 112 10.10 -5.20 -0.96
CA ALA A 112 11.19 -4.49 -0.32
C ALA A 112 11.06 -4.52 1.20
N TYR A 113 9.86 -4.27 1.74
CA TYR A 113 9.60 -4.31 3.18
C TYR A 113 9.83 -5.70 3.77
N LEU A 114 9.40 -6.76 3.08
CA LEU A 114 9.65 -8.14 3.50
C LEU A 114 11.16 -8.45 3.53
N GLY A 115 11.92 -7.98 2.54
CA GLY A 115 13.38 -8.09 2.54
C GLY A 115 14.03 -7.37 3.71
N VAL A 116 13.59 -6.14 4.01
CA VAL A 116 14.07 -5.34 5.14
C VAL A 116 13.78 -6.03 6.48
N VAL A 117 12.55 -6.53 6.70
CA VAL A 117 12.19 -7.27 7.92
C VAL A 117 13.00 -8.55 8.04
N SER A 118 13.14 -9.32 6.96
CA SER A 118 13.89 -10.58 6.97
C SER A 118 15.37 -10.34 7.29
N TYR A 119 15.97 -9.31 6.69
CA TYR A 119 17.35 -8.92 6.95
C TYR A 119 17.54 -8.42 8.38
N ALA A 120 16.63 -7.57 8.87
CA ALA A 120 16.67 -7.07 10.23
C ALA A 120 16.57 -8.22 11.23
N VAL A 121 15.59 -9.11 11.10
CA VAL A 121 15.43 -10.27 11.98
C VAL A 121 16.67 -11.17 11.98
N THR A 122 17.18 -11.51 10.80
CA THR A 122 18.36 -12.39 10.66
C THR A 122 19.61 -11.78 11.30
N ASN A 123 19.86 -10.48 11.08
CA ASN A 123 21.07 -9.82 11.58
C ASN A 123 20.98 -9.45 13.04
N SER A 124 19.80 -9.11 13.53
CA SER A 124 19.59 -8.83 14.94
C SER A 124 19.86 -10.05 15.82
N CYS A 125 19.93 -11.25 15.23
CA CYS A 125 20.20 -12.49 15.94
C CYS A 125 21.66 -12.80 16.20
N ASN A 126 22.62 -12.16 15.53
CA ASN A 126 24.06 -12.26 15.83
C ASN A 126 24.60 -13.69 16.08
N GLY A 127 23.99 -14.73 15.48
CA GLY A 127 24.36 -16.14 15.68
C GLY A 127 23.78 -16.84 16.93
N GLN A 128 22.85 -16.22 17.66
CA GLN A 128 22.17 -16.81 18.81
C GLN A 128 21.02 -17.75 18.40
N SER A 129 20.84 -18.86 19.11
CA SER A 129 19.80 -19.87 18.86
C SER A 129 18.41 -19.52 19.40
N ASN A 130 18.28 -18.40 20.11
CA ASN A 130 17.07 -17.99 20.85
C ASN A 130 16.31 -16.89 20.12
N CYS A 131 16.15 -17.02 18.81
CA CYS A 131 15.91 -15.89 17.94
C CYS A 131 14.75 -16.13 16.99
N LEU A 132 14.09 -15.05 16.56
CA LEU A 132 12.96 -15.12 15.63
C LEU A 132 13.39 -15.87 14.35
N SER A 133 12.73 -16.99 14.07
CA SER A 133 13.04 -17.90 12.96
C SER A 133 12.66 -17.35 11.55
N GLY A 134 12.42 -16.04 11.42
CA GLY A 134 12.03 -15.39 10.16
C GLY A 134 11.14 -14.15 10.33
N PRO A 135 10.68 -13.53 9.23
CA PRO A 135 9.89 -12.30 9.26
C PRO A 135 8.49 -12.46 9.86
N PHE A 136 7.99 -13.70 9.94
CA PHE A 136 6.74 -14.07 10.62
C PHE A 136 6.91 -15.46 11.22
N GLY A 137 6.14 -15.76 12.27
CA GLY A 137 6.24 -17.04 12.94
C GLY A 137 5.51 -17.06 14.27
N THR A 138 5.44 -18.24 14.86
CA THR A 138 4.85 -18.44 16.18
C THR A 138 5.72 -19.41 16.95
N GLU A 139 6.03 -19.07 18.19
CA GLU A 139 6.77 -19.92 19.11
C GLU A 139 6.09 -19.96 20.48
N THR A 140 6.07 -21.14 21.09
CA THR A 140 5.54 -21.34 22.45
C THR A 140 6.66 -21.82 23.36
N VAL A 141 7.01 -21.05 24.37
CA VAL A 141 8.09 -21.37 25.31
C VAL A 141 7.62 -21.11 26.73
N PHE A 142 7.79 -22.11 27.61
CA PHE A 142 7.40 -22.04 29.03
C PHE A 142 5.96 -21.51 29.25
N GLY A 143 4.98 -21.92 28.43
CA GLY A 143 3.59 -21.48 28.58
C GLY A 143 3.27 -20.07 28.08
N ILE A 144 4.24 -19.39 27.46
CA ILE A 144 4.04 -18.11 26.75
C ILE A 144 4.04 -18.40 25.25
N THR A 145 2.97 -17.98 24.57
CA THR A 145 2.85 -18.00 23.10
C THR A 145 3.23 -16.64 22.56
N LEU A 146 4.23 -16.62 21.69
CA LEU A 146 4.68 -15.45 20.98
C LEU A 146 4.39 -15.62 19.49
N ASN A 147 3.69 -14.67 18.90
CA ASN A 147 3.43 -14.59 17.48
C ASN A 147 4.05 -13.31 16.93
N TRP A 148 4.57 -13.35 15.71
CA TRP A 148 5.08 -12.16 15.05
C TRP A 148 4.80 -12.20 13.56
N GLY A 149 4.74 -11.01 12.98
CA GLY A 149 4.55 -10.89 11.56
C GLY A 149 3.97 -9.55 11.14
N PHE A 150 3.52 -9.54 9.89
CA PHE A 150 2.90 -8.38 9.29
C PHE A 150 1.56 -8.07 9.93
N GLN A 151 1.25 -6.78 10.00
CA GLN A 151 0.08 -6.25 10.70
C GLN A 151 -0.85 -5.56 9.70
N ILE A 152 -1.97 -5.04 10.21
CA ILE A 152 -3.06 -4.49 9.40
C ILE A 152 -2.61 -3.45 8.37
N GLY A 153 -1.62 -2.60 8.66
CA GLY A 153 -1.10 -1.61 7.72
C GLY A 153 -0.50 -2.24 6.47
N PHE A 154 0.30 -3.29 6.63
CA PHE A 154 0.89 -4.03 5.50
C PHE A 154 -0.21 -4.64 4.61
N TYR A 155 -1.19 -5.33 5.22
CA TYR A 155 -2.27 -5.96 4.46
C TYR A 155 -3.20 -4.93 3.79
N LEU A 156 -3.47 -3.80 4.46
CA LEU A 156 -4.26 -2.71 3.89
C LEU A 156 -3.58 -2.15 2.63
N TYR A 157 -2.25 -2.04 2.64
CA TYR A 157 -1.48 -1.60 1.48
C TYR A 157 -1.50 -2.62 0.34
N VAL A 158 -1.42 -3.93 0.64
CA VAL A 158 -1.59 -4.99 -0.37
C VAL A 158 -2.99 -4.92 -1.01
N VAL A 159 -4.04 -4.71 -0.21
CA VAL A 159 -5.41 -4.50 -0.72
C VAL A 159 -5.47 -3.26 -1.60
N ALA A 160 -4.85 -2.15 -1.20
CA ALA A 160 -4.74 -0.96 -2.05
C ALA A 160 -4.08 -1.28 -3.41
N GLY A 161 -3.01 -2.09 -3.44
CA GLY A 161 -2.39 -2.55 -4.67
C GLY A 161 -3.31 -3.36 -5.57
N THR A 162 -4.10 -4.27 -5.00
CA THR A 162 -5.11 -5.03 -5.77
C THR A 162 -6.20 -4.11 -6.35
N LEU A 163 -6.63 -3.09 -5.60
CA LEU A 163 -7.57 -2.10 -6.10
C LEU A 163 -6.97 -1.24 -7.22
N THR A 164 -5.68 -0.89 -7.13
CA THR A 164 -4.97 -0.20 -8.22
C THR A 164 -4.96 -1.04 -9.49
N LEU A 165 -4.77 -2.37 -9.40
CA LEU A 165 -4.84 -3.27 -10.55
C LEU A 165 -6.25 -3.30 -11.17
N VAL A 166 -7.29 -3.39 -10.34
CA VAL A 166 -8.69 -3.31 -10.79
C VAL A 166 -8.94 -1.96 -11.47
N GLY A 167 -8.52 -0.86 -10.83
CA GLY A 167 -8.61 0.49 -11.39
C GLY A 167 -7.92 0.61 -12.75
N LEU A 168 -6.79 -0.07 -12.95
CA LEU A 168 -6.05 -0.13 -14.20
C LEU A 168 -6.81 -0.90 -15.30
N GLY A 169 -7.41 -2.04 -14.96
CA GLY A 169 -8.23 -2.83 -15.88
C GLY A 169 -9.46 -2.06 -16.36
N PHE A 170 -10.14 -1.36 -15.45
CA PHE A 170 -11.34 -0.58 -15.77
C PHE A 170 -11.06 0.84 -16.27
N HIS A 171 -9.80 1.29 -16.25
CA HIS A 171 -9.40 2.65 -16.68
C HIS A 171 -9.94 3.02 -18.07
N ARG A 172 -9.89 2.07 -19.01
CA ARG A 172 -10.41 2.30 -20.37
C ARG A 172 -11.94 2.39 -20.43
N ILE A 173 -12.65 1.70 -19.53
CA ILE A 173 -14.12 1.68 -19.51
C ILE A 173 -14.66 2.99 -18.94
N PHE A 174 -14.06 3.51 -17.86
CA PHE A 174 -14.43 4.81 -17.27
C PHE A 174 -14.28 5.98 -18.26
N HIS A 175 -13.36 5.87 -19.23
CA HIS A 175 -13.09 6.93 -20.20
C HIS A 175 -13.67 6.69 -21.61
N LYS A 176 -14.44 5.61 -21.87
CA LYS A 176 -14.94 5.24 -23.22
C LYS A 176 -16.42 5.50 -23.53
N THR A 177 -17.28 5.87 -22.59
CA THR A 177 -18.71 6.09 -22.92
C THR A 177 -18.98 7.48 -23.52
N ILE A 178 -18.90 7.59 -24.85
CA ILE A 178 -19.91 8.10 -25.81
C ILE A 178 -19.23 8.02 -27.19
N PRO A 179 -19.51 6.99 -28.02
CA PRO A 179 -19.59 7.20 -29.45
C PRO A 179 -20.88 7.99 -29.68
N THR A 180 -20.78 9.27 -30.02
CA THR A 180 -21.94 10.00 -30.51
C THR A 180 -22.33 9.33 -31.82
N THR A 181 -23.42 8.58 -31.78
CA THR A 181 -24.07 7.94 -32.90
C THR A 181 -24.11 8.88 -34.10
N GLN A 182 -23.48 8.46 -35.20
CA GLN A 182 -23.67 9.01 -36.54
C GLN A 182 -25.14 8.92 -36.98
N LYS A 183 -25.65 9.98 -37.63
CA LYS A 183 -26.25 10.03 -39.00
C LYS A 183 -27.30 11.17 -39.12
N PRO A 184 -27.70 11.62 -40.34
CA PRO A 184 -27.21 11.32 -41.69
C PRO A 184 -26.93 12.57 -42.57
N SER A 185 -26.47 12.29 -43.79
CA SER A 185 -26.25 13.16 -44.96
C SER A 185 -27.41 14.06 -45.39
N SER A 186 -27.13 15.35 -45.64
CA SER A 186 -27.70 16.24 -46.67
C SER A 186 -26.93 17.57 -46.57
N GLN A 187 -26.24 18.15 -47.56
CA GLN A 187 -26.65 18.46 -48.92
C GLN A 187 -25.38 18.65 -49.80
N LEU A 188 -25.51 18.16 -51.03
CA LEU A 188 -24.69 18.43 -52.21
C LEU A 188 -25.01 19.86 -52.73
N SER A 189 -24.08 20.46 -53.50
CA SER A 189 -24.22 21.66 -54.36
C SER A 189 -24.15 23.02 -53.64
N LYS A 190 -23.26 23.97 -53.94
CA LYS A 190 -22.68 24.35 -55.24
C LYS A 190 -21.37 25.14 -55.08
N SER A 191 -20.45 24.87 -55.99
CA SER A 191 -19.23 25.62 -56.31
C SER A 191 -19.55 26.85 -57.18
N THR A 192 -18.67 27.86 -57.17
CA THR A 192 -18.48 28.95 -58.18
C THR A 192 -19.65 29.94 -58.37
N ASN A 193 -19.51 31.27 -58.34
CA ASN A 193 -18.41 32.21 -58.59
C ASN A 193 -18.45 33.37 -57.60
#